data_AF-A0A434SR25-F1
#
_entry.id   AF-A0A434SR25-F1
#
_cell.length_a   1.000
_cell.length_b   1.000
_cell.length_c   1.000
_cell.angle_alpha   90.00
_cell.angle_beta   90.00
_cell.angle_gamma   90.00
#
_symmetry.space_group_name_H-M   'P 1'
#
loop_
_entity.id
_entity.type
_entity.pdbx_description
1 polymer ?
#
loop_
_entity_poly.entity_id
_entity_poly.type
_entity_poly.pdbx_seq_one_letter_code
_entity_poly.pdbx_strand_id
1 'polypeptide(L)'
;MVEQVIQVAVHDLKRNSESFETVSGNAHLKVSETVERVVGELHAMYASRASKSHGRFAASSDNYPAQTYLDEFRKGDFKDFATLTAKLMTTLTVQARRKPGATGGHVLFAHLEKDEQRFLLVAIINDKLGAALTKSFDIASVEHLDLDGFRFAGRINMTAWTNSADRYIGFLKGKGNVAEYFKEFLGCDSTVQDLEDTRTLVRVLNGFAEPAKGFVKDKQAFLQKAYDICQRYIRDNEPLDLETFSNELFPENPKELAKSLGDPD
;
A
#
# COMPACT_ATOMS: atom_id res chain seq x y z
N MET A 1 18.03 3.60 -4.10
CA MET A 1 17.77 5.06 -4.04
C MET A 1 16.84 5.41 -5.20
N VAL A 2 16.02 6.46 -5.10
CA VAL A 2 15.34 7.02 -6.28
C VAL A 2 16.41 7.69 -7.13
N GLU A 3 16.36 7.53 -8.46
CA GLU A 3 17.37 8.13 -9.35
C GLU A 3 17.06 9.60 -9.61
N GLN A 4 15.78 9.92 -9.80
CA GLN A 4 15.33 11.29 -10.04
C GLN A 4 13.93 11.53 -9.48
N VAL A 5 13.76 12.64 -8.76
CA VAL A 5 12.44 13.17 -8.40
C VAL A 5 12.09 14.29 -9.40
N ILE A 6 11.07 14.06 -10.22
CA ILE A 6 10.73 14.95 -11.35
C ILE A 6 9.78 16.07 -10.89
N GLN A 7 8.65 15.70 -10.28
CA GLN A 7 7.63 16.64 -9.78
C GLN A 7 7.07 16.14 -8.45
N VAL A 8 6.80 17.08 -7.54
CA VAL A 8 6.19 16.78 -6.24
C VAL A 8 5.05 17.74 -5.96
N ALA A 9 3.97 17.20 -5.40
CA ALA A 9 2.82 17.95 -4.95
C ALA A 9 2.41 17.48 -3.56
N VAL A 10 1.93 18.41 -2.73
CA VAL A 10 1.41 18.11 -1.40
C VAL A 10 0.06 18.79 -1.24
N HIS A 11 -0.92 18.03 -0.75
CA HIS A 11 -2.26 18.48 -0.41
C HIS A 11 -2.65 17.89 0.95
N ASP A 12 -3.79 18.28 1.52
CA ASP A 12 -4.34 17.60 2.69
C ASP A 12 -5.68 16.95 2.38
N LEU A 13 -5.86 15.75 2.93
CA LEU A 13 -7.17 15.14 3.12
C LEU A 13 -7.57 15.38 4.58
N LYS A 14 -8.39 16.40 4.84
CA LYS A 14 -8.80 16.75 6.21
C LYS A 14 -10.08 16.02 6.58
N ARG A 15 -10.12 15.50 7.81
CA ARG A 15 -11.31 14.93 8.41
C ARG A 15 -12.06 16.00 9.21
N ASN A 16 -13.29 16.27 8.81
CA ASN A 16 -14.24 17.11 9.53
C ASN A 16 -15.05 16.25 10.52
N SER A 17 -15.95 16.85 11.30
CA SER A 17 -16.77 16.13 12.30
C SER A 17 -17.52 14.91 11.74
N GLU A 18 -17.90 14.92 10.44
CA GLU A 18 -18.64 13.82 9.81
C GLU A 18 -18.19 13.46 8.37
N SER A 19 -17.14 14.09 7.85
CA SER A 19 -16.74 13.90 6.45
C SER A 19 -15.25 14.12 6.18
N PHE A 20 -14.88 14.10 4.91
CA PHE A 20 -13.56 14.49 4.42
C PHE A 20 -13.64 15.63 3.42
N GLU A 21 -12.63 16.47 3.41
CA GLU A 21 -12.44 17.51 2.41
C GLU A 21 -11.00 17.51 1.88
N THR A 22 -10.85 17.88 0.61
CA THR A 22 -9.54 18.19 0.03
C THR A 22 -9.19 19.62 0.39
N VAL A 23 -7.97 19.83 0.89
CA VAL A 23 -7.34 21.15 0.93
C VAL A 23 -6.18 21.15 -0.05
N SER A 24 -6.31 21.96 -1.11
CA SER A 24 -5.27 22.11 -2.12
C SER A 24 -4.05 22.81 -1.52
N GLY A 25 -2.97 22.05 -1.32
CA GLY A 25 -1.65 22.59 -0.99
C GLY A 25 -0.81 22.95 -2.23
N ASN A 26 0.51 22.83 -2.14
CA ASN A 26 1.44 23.19 -3.21
C ASN A 26 1.52 22.09 -4.29
N ALA A 27 0.98 22.35 -5.47
CA ALA A 27 0.98 21.45 -6.62
C ALA A 27 2.30 21.41 -7.41
N HIS A 28 3.23 22.32 -7.11
CA HIS A 28 4.54 22.46 -7.75
C HIS A 28 5.61 22.67 -6.68
N LEU A 29 5.70 21.73 -5.73
CA LEU A 29 6.68 21.82 -4.66
C LEU A 29 8.09 21.78 -5.25
N LYS A 30 8.90 22.81 -4.94
CA LYS A 30 10.29 22.89 -5.40
C LYS A 30 11.05 21.66 -4.90
N VAL A 31 11.60 20.88 -5.83
CA VAL A 31 12.47 19.74 -5.53
C VAL A 31 13.80 20.29 -4.98
N SER A 32 13.88 20.35 -3.65
CA SER A 32 15.10 20.69 -2.90
C SER A 32 15.71 19.42 -2.34
N GLU A 33 16.95 19.47 -1.84
CA GLU A 33 17.61 18.34 -1.19
C GLU A 33 16.74 17.70 -0.09
N THR A 34 15.98 18.52 0.66
CA THR A 34 15.05 18.02 1.68
C THR A 34 13.87 17.25 1.07
N VAL A 35 13.30 17.75 -0.04
CA VAL A 35 12.20 17.08 -0.74
C VAL A 35 12.67 15.77 -1.37
N GLU A 36 13.85 15.78 -2.00
CA GLU A 36 14.47 14.57 -2.57
C GLU A 36 14.72 13.51 -1.48
N ARG A 37 15.27 13.93 -0.33
CA ARG A 37 15.48 13.05 0.81
C ARG A 37 14.17 12.43 1.30
N VAL A 38 13.12 13.24 1.53
CA VAL A 38 11.82 12.75 1.99
C VAL A 38 11.19 11.78 0.99
N VAL A 39 11.18 12.11 -0.30
CA VAL A 39 10.65 11.22 -1.35
C VAL A 39 11.46 9.93 -1.45
N GLY A 40 12.79 10.03 -1.35
CA GLY A 40 13.70 8.89 -1.36
C GLY A 40 13.49 7.95 -0.17
N GLU A 41 13.34 8.50 1.03
CA GLU A 41 13.02 7.76 2.26
C GLU A 41 11.66 7.05 2.12
N LEU A 42 10.60 7.77 1.73
CA LEU A 42 9.28 7.18 1.50
C LEU A 42 9.29 6.05 0.48
N HIS A 43 9.98 6.25 -0.65
CA HIS A 43 10.13 5.22 -1.66
C HIS A 43 10.87 3.99 -1.13
N ALA A 44 11.96 4.19 -0.37
CA ALA A 44 12.73 3.10 0.22
C ALA A 44 11.92 2.32 1.26
N MET A 45 11.23 3.03 2.16
CA MET A 45 10.34 2.42 3.15
C MET A 45 9.19 1.67 2.49
N TYR A 46 8.54 2.24 1.47
CA TYR A 46 7.52 1.55 0.69
C TYR A 46 8.08 0.27 0.04
N ALA A 47 9.31 0.33 -0.49
CA ALA A 47 9.97 -0.81 -1.09
C ALA A 47 10.28 -1.93 -0.08
N SER A 48 10.60 -1.60 1.17
CA SER A 48 10.97 -2.59 2.20
C SER A 48 9.78 -3.26 2.92
N ARG A 49 8.56 -2.70 2.86
CA ARG A 49 7.38 -3.33 3.51
C ARG A 49 7.07 -4.69 2.88
N ALA A 50 6.87 -5.73 3.69
CA ALA A 50 6.49 -7.07 3.19
C ALA A 50 5.01 -7.14 2.76
N SER A 51 4.11 -6.42 3.44
CA SER A 51 2.66 -6.48 3.23
C SER A 51 2.17 -5.56 2.10
N LYS A 52 2.51 -5.90 0.86
CA LYS A 52 2.03 -5.20 -0.35
C LYS A 52 1.02 -6.03 -1.12
N SER A 53 0.00 -5.37 -1.66
CA SER A 53 -0.82 -5.92 -2.73
C SER A 53 -0.33 -5.39 -4.06
N HIS A 54 -0.42 -6.20 -5.10
CA HIS A 54 -0.09 -5.83 -6.45
C HIS A 54 -1.28 -6.08 -7.38
N GLY A 55 -1.40 -5.28 -8.42
CA GLY A 55 -2.48 -5.39 -9.38
C GLY A 55 -2.29 -4.47 -10.56
N ARG A 56 -3.40 -4.22 -11.25
CA ARG A 56 -3.52 -3.38 -12.44
C ARG A 56 -4.74 -2.50 -12.31
N PHE A 57 -4.92 -1.54 -13.22
CA PHE A 57 -6.16 -0.76 -13.22
C PHE A 57 -7.38 -1.66 -13.45
N ALA A 58 -8.44 -1.41 -12.69
CA ALA A 58 -9.74 -2.01 -12.90
C ALA A 58 -10.31 -1.60 -14.25
N ALA A 59 -11.02 -2.52 -14.92
CA ALA A 59 -11.56 -2.27 -16.27
C ALA A 59 -12.63 -1.16 -16.31
N SER A 60 -13.29 -0.87 -15.18
CA SER A 60 -14.35 0.13 -15.10
C SER A 60 -13.76 1.50 -14.73
N SER A 61 -13.32 2.25 -15.75
CA SER A 61 -12.78 3.61 -15.58
C SER A 61 -13.79 4.61 -14.99
N ASP A 62 -15.10 4.36 -15.16
CA ASP A 62 -16.15 5.23 -14.62
C ASP A 62 -16.19 5.19 -13.09
N ASN A 63 -15.96 4.00 -12.51
CA ASN A 63 -15.91 3.81 -11.06
C ASN A 63 -14.51 4.08 -10.49
N TYR A 64 -13.48 3.94 -11.33
CA TYR A 64 -12.07 4.04 -10.95
C TYR A 64 -11.30 4.98 -11.89
N PRO A 65 -11.53 6.31 -11.80
CA PRO A 65 -11.09 7.26 -12.81
C PRO A 65 -9.59 7.59 -12.78
N ALA A 66 -8.85 7.08 -11.78
CA ALA A 66 -7.41 7.30 -11.66
C ALA A 66 -6.66 6.90 -12.94
N GLN A 67 -7.04 5.80 -13.59
CA GLN A 67 -6.46 5.36 -14.85
C GLN A 67 -6.57 6.44 -15.94
N THR A 68 -7.77 7.00 -16.11
CA THR A 68 -8.05 8.04 -17.11
C THR A 68 -7.18 9.27 -16.87
N TYR A 69 -7.08 9.72 -15.61
CA TYR A 69 -6.29 10.91 -15.28
C TYR A 69 -4.79 10.69 -15.49
N LEU A 70 -4.27 9.51 -15.15
CA LEU A 70 -2.88 9.16 -15.44
C LEU A 70 -2.62 9.04 -16.95
N ASP A 71 -3.56 8.54 -17.75
CA ASP A 71 -3.41 8.46 -19.20
C ASP A 71 -3.40 9.85 -19.85
N GLU A 72 -4.26 10.76 -19.38
CA GLU A 72 -4.26 12.17 -19.78
C GLU A 72 -2.92 12.85 -19.45
N PHE A 73 -2.42 12.66 -18.23
CA PHE A 73 -1.13 13.19 -17.79
C PHE A 73 0.03 12.68 -18.66
N ARG A 74 0.03 11.37 -18.95
CA ARG A 74 1.02 10.72 -19.83
C ARG A 74 0.96 11.27 -21.25
N LYS A 75 -0.25 11.41 -21.82
CA LYS A 75 -0.48 11.97 -23.17
C LYS A 75 -0.07 13.45 -23.27
N GLY A 76 -0.12 14.18 -22.15
CA GLY A 76 0.39 15.55 -22.01
C GLY A 76 1.88 15.64 -21.71
N ASP A 77 2.68 14.62 -22.02
CA ASP A 77 4.12 14.53 -21.74
C ASP A 77 4.48 14.76 -20.26
N PHE A 78 3.61 14.37 -19.33
CA PHE A 78 3.82 14.55 -17.90
C PHE A 78 3.96 16.02 -17.46
N LYS A 79 3.44 16.99 -18.24
CA LYS A 79 3.58 18.42 -17.94
C LYS A 79 2.60 18.90 -16.86
N ASP A 80 1.34 18.49 -16.93
CA ASP A 80 0.27 19.02 -16.07
C ASP A 80 0.04 18.19 -14.80
N PHE A 81 1.05 18.17 -13.93
CA PHE A 81 1.02 17.41 -12.67
C PHE A 81 0.02 17.99 -11.65
N ALA A 82 -0.21 19.30 -11.70
CA ALA A 82 -1.18 19.96 -10.81
C ALA A 82 -2.61 19.50 -11.09
N THR A 83 -3.01 19.43 -12.37
CA THR A 83 -4.34 18.91 -12.73
C THR A 83 -4.49 17.45 -12.36
N LEU A 84 -3.46 16.61 -12.59
CA LEU A 84 -3.48 15.21 -12.18
C LEU A 84 -3.75 15.07 -10.68
N THR A 85 -2.95 15.74 -9.85
CA THR A 85 -3.00 15.60 -8.39
C THR A 85 -4.29 16.15 -7.80
N ALA A 86 -4.84 17.25 -8.36
CA ALA A 86 -6.16 17.76 -7.98
C ALA A 86 -7.31 16.78 -8.30
N LYS A 87 -7.30 16.16 -9.50
CA LYS A 87 -8.27 15.14 -9.88
C LYS A 87 -8.17 13.91 -8.98
N LEU A 88 -6.95 13.43 -8.71
CA LEU A 88 -6.70 12.32 -7.79
C LEU A 88 -7.16 12.62 -6.35
N MET A 89 -6.95 13.84 -5.85
CA MET A 89 -7.44 14.25 -4.54
C MET A 89 -8.98 14.22 -4.44
N THR A 90 -9.66 14.60 -5.53
CA THR A 90 -11.13 14.50 -5.61
C THR A 90 -11.57 13.04 -5.49
N THR A 91 -10.94 12.13 -6.24
CA THR A 91 -11.21 10.69 -6.14
C THR A 91 -10.91 10.15 -4.74
N LEU A 92 -9.76 10.49 -4.16
CA LEU A 92 -9.36 10.06 -2.82
C LEU A 92 -10.38 10.49 -1.76
N THR A 93 -10.86 11.74 -1.84
CA THR A 93 -11.87 12.27 -0.91
C THR A 93 -13.19 11.51 -1.01
N VAL A 94 -13.65 11.21 -2.23
CA VAL A 94 -14.88 10.42 -2.44
C VAL A 94 -14.75 9.02 -1.81
N GLN A 95 -13.62 8.34 -2.01
CA GLN A 95 -13.43 7.00 -1.44
C GLN A 95 -13.27 7.04 0.08
N ALA A 96 -12.53 8.02 0.62
CA ALA A 96 -12.36 8.20 2.06
C ALA A 96 -13.70 8.43 2.79
N ARG A 97 -14.62 9.22 2.21
CA ARG A 97 -15.97 9.44 2.76
C ARG A 97 -16.81 8.18 2.90
N ARG A 98 -16.51 7.13 2.13
CA ARG A 98 -17.25 5.86 2.16
C ARG A 98 -16.77 4.90 3.26
N LYS A 99 -15.62 5.16 3.90
CA LYS A 99 -15.04 4.25 4.90
C LYS A 99 -14.87 4.94 6.25
N PRO A 100 -15.58 4.50 7.32
CA PRO A 100 -15.47 5.09 8.66
C PRO A 100 -14.05 5.09 9.27
N GLY A 101 -13.20 4.17 8.83
CA GLY A 101 -11.83 3.99 9.32
C GLY A 101 -10.79 4.93 8.69
N ALA A 102 -11.15 5.74 7.70
CA ALA A 102 -10.22 6.73 7.14
C ALA A 102 -9.87 7.80 8.19
N THR A 103 -8.63 8.29 8.19
CA THR A 103 -8.15 9.29 9.16
C THR A 103 -7.82 10.64 8.54
N GLY A 104 -7.47 10.67 7.26
CA GLY A 104 -6.90 11.87 6.62
C GLY A 104 -5.39 11.96 6.79
N GLY A 105 -4.82 13.11 6.43
CA GLY A 105 -3.40 13.44 6.52
C GLY A 105 -2.90 14.25 5.33
N HIS A 106 -1.59 14.52 5.31
CA HIS A 106 -0.88 15.14 4.19
C HIS A 106 -0.71 14.12 3.07
N VAL A 107 -1.24 14.41 1.90
CA VAL A 107 -1.14 13.58 0.71
C VAL A 107 0.00 14.08 -0.16
N LEU A 108 1.10 13.33 -0.18
CA LEU A 108 2.26 13.59 -1.02
C LEU A 108 2.14 12.77 -2.31
N PHE A 109 2.25 13.46 -3.44
CA PHE A 109 2.38 12.86 -4.76
C PHE A 109 3.80 13.13 -5.28
N ALA A 110 4.47 12.11 -5.77
CA ALA A 110 5.77 12.24 -6.41
C ALA A 110 5.79 11.51 -7.76
N HIS A 111 6.07 12.25 -8.83
CA HIS A 111 6.47 11.71 -10.11
C HIS A 111 7.99 11.51 -10.08
N LEU A 112 8.45 10.27 -10.23
CA LEU A 112 9.87 9.92 -10.07
C LEU A 112 10.31 8.89 -11.12
N GLU A 113 11.61 8.85 -11.37
CA GLU A 113 12.26 7.87 -12.22
C GLU A 113 13.24 7.00 -11.40
N LYS A 114 13.24 5.71 -11.70
CA LYS A 114 14.15 4.72 -11.10
C LYS A 114 14.30 3.54 -12.05
N ASP A 115 15.53 3.11 -12.32
CA ASP A 115 15.85 1.99 -13.21
C ASP A 115 15.20 2.17 -14.60
N GLU A 116 15.25 3.40 -15.15
CA GLU A 116 14.60 3.81 -16.41
C GLU A 116 13.07 3.65 -16.44
N GLN A 117 12.45 3.46 -15.27
CA GLN A 117 11.01 3.34 -15.13
C GLN A 117 10.43 4.57 -14.42
N ARG A 118 9.27 5.02 -14.92
CA ARG A 118 8.56 6.16 -14.36
C ARG A 118 7.45 5.71 -13.44
N PHE A 119 7.38 6.35 -12.28
CA PHE A 119 6.43 6.02 -11.24
C PHE A 119 5.65 7.25 -10.78
N LEU A 120 4.39 7.02 -10.42
CA LEU A 120 3.67 7.88 -9.49
C LEU A 120 3.69 7.21 -8.11
N LEU A 121 4.30 7.85 -7.13
CA LEU A 121 4.20 7.49 -5.71
C LEU A 121 3.14 8.40 -5.06
N VAL A 122 2.25 7.80 -4.29
CA VAL A 122 1.26 8.52 -3.47
C VAL A 122 1.39 8.02 -2.04
N ALA A 123 1.51 8.92 -1.07
CA ALA A 123 1.56 8.57 0.36
C ALA A 123 0.72 9.54 1.18
N ILE A 124 0.01 9.01 2.20
CA ILE A 124 -0.67 9.82 3.22
C ILE A 124 0.17 9.77 4.49
N ILE A 125 0.65 10.93 4.92
CA ILE A 125 1.60 11.13 6.02
C ILE A 125 0.93 12.03 7.06
N ASN A 126 1.09 11.72 8.33
CA ASN A 126 0.58 12.55 9.43
C ASN A 126 1.74 13.22 10.16
N ASP A 127 1.43 14.26 10.92
CA ASP A 127 2.38 14.81 11.88
C ASP A 127 2.53 13.91 13.11
N LYS A 128 3.71 13.97 13.71
CA LYS A 128 4.03 13.33 14.98
C LYS A 128 4.74 14.33 15.89
N LEU A 129 4.32 14.32 17.15
CA LEU A 129 4.96 15.10 18.20
C LEU A 129 6.29 14.43 18.57
N GLY A 130 7.38 15.16 18.39
CA GLY A 130 8.71 14.80 18.84
C GLY A 130 9.23 15.76 19.90
N ALA A 131 10.41 15.44 20.42
CA ALA A 131 11.17 16.32 21.31
C ALA A 131 12.50 16.68 20.65
N ALA A 132 12.80 17.97 20.58
CA ALA A 132 14.08 18.50 20.13
C ALA A 132 14.88 19.05 21.30
N LEU A 133 16.18 18.75 21.33
CA LEU A 133 17.11 19.43 22.23
C LEU A 133 17.45 20.79 21.64
N THR A 134 17.14 21.86 22.38
CA THR A 134 17.42 23.23 21.98
C THR A 134 18.90 23.56 22.16
N LYS A 135 19.36 24.69 21.60
CA LYS A 135 20.75 25.16 21.75
C LYS A 135 21.14 25.49 23.20
N SER A 136 20.15 25.73 24.07
CA SER A 136 20.32 25.96 25.51
C SER A 136 20.29 24.68 26.35
N PHE A 137 20.35 23.50 25.72
CA PHE A 137 20.23 22.19 26.39
C PHE A 137 18.88 21.98 27.10
N ASP A 138 17.84 22.67 26.66
CA ASP A 138 16.46 22.47 27.11
C ASP A 138 15.68 21.59 26.11
N ILE A 139 14.57 20.99 26.54
CA ILE A 139 13.72 20.12 25.72
C ILE A 139 12.49 20.89 25.23
N ALA A 140 12.28 20.92 23.92
CA ALA A 140 11.12 21.54 23.30
C ALA A 140 10.33 20.54 22.44
N SER A 141 9.01 20.70 22.41
CA SER A 141 8.14 19.99 21.49
C SER A 141 8.36 20.45 20.05
N VAL A 142 8.41 19.50 19.11
CA VAL A 142 8.46 19.78 17.67
C VAL A 142 7.52 18.85 16.92
N GLU A 143 6.65 19.41 16.09
CA GLU A 143 5.84 18.63 15.16
C GLU A 143 6.62 18.42 13.86
N HIS A 144 6.62 17.19 13.35
CA HIS A 144 7.29 16.81 12.12
C HIS A 144 6.53 15.68 11.43
N LEU A 145 6.78 15.50 10.13
CA LEU A 145 6.18 14.43 9.33
C LEU A 145 6.60 13.04 9.86
N ASP A 146 5.62 12.18 10.14
CA ASP A 146 5.82 10.79 10.56
C ASP A 146 6.08 9.87 9.35
N LEU A 147 7.32 9.89 8.87
CA LEU A 147 7.72 9.07 7.72
C LEU A 147 7.80 7.58 8.08
N ASP A 148 7.99 7.18 9.33
CA ASP A 148 7.99 5.76 9.71
C ASP A 148 6.57 5.21 9.87
N GLY A 149 5.63 6.08 10.24
CA GLY A 149 4.25 5.75 10.56
C GLY A 149 3.27 5.78 9.39
N PHE A 150 3.67 6.12 8.16
CA PHE A 150 2.72 6.14 7.04
C PHE A 150 2.12 4.75 6.81
N ARG A 151 0.79 4.68 6.80
CA ARG A 151 0.05 3.43 6.60
C ARG A 151 -0.52 3.32 5.20
N PHE A 152 -0.65 4.44 4.50
CA PHE A 152 -1.20 4.50 3.15
C PHE A 152 -0.13 4.98 2.21
N ALA A 153 0.35 4.07 1.39
CA ALA A 153 1.16 4.42 0.24
C ALA A 153 0.89 3.44 -0.89
N GLY A 154 1.01 3.97 -2.10
CA GLY A 154 0.89 3.19 -3.32
C GLY A 154 1.76 3.76 -4.40
N ARG A 155 2.14 2.90 -5.33
CA ARG A 155 3.02 3.22 -6.43
C ARG A 155 2.45 2.65 -7.71
N ILE A 156 2.38 3.46 -8.75
CA ILE A 156 1.98 3.07 -10.09
C ILE A 156 3.21 3.17 -10.99
N ASN A 157 3.62 2.06 -11.59
CA ASN A 157 4.66 2.01 -12.61
C ASN A 157 4.05 2.31 -13.98
N MET A 158 4.20 3.56 -14.44
CA MET A 158 3.60 4.03 -15.68
C MET A 158 4.28 3.42 -16.91
N THR A 159 5.57 3.10 -16.82
CA THR A 159 6.31 2.40 -17.89
C THR A 159 5.78 0.98 -18.06
N ALA A 160 5.69 0.20 -16.98
CA ALA A 160 5.15 -1.17 -17.03
C ALA A 160 3.68 -1.20 -17.48
N TRP A 161 2.88 -0.24 -17.03
CA TRP A 161 1.50 -0.08 -17.49
C TRP A 161 1.41 0.15 -19.00
N THR A 162 2.22 1.06 -19.55
CA THR A 162 2.24 1.35 -21.00
C THR A 162 2.69 0.13 -21.81
N ASN A 163 3.60 -0.67 -21.25
CA ASN A 163 4.05 -1.93 -21.84
C ASN A 163 3.09 -3.10 -21.63
N SER A 164 1.88 -2.86 -21.11
CA SER A 164 0.84 -3.87 -20.90
C SER A 164 1.28 -5.03 -20.00
N ALA A 165 2.15 -4.77 -19.02
CA ALA A 165 2.47 -5.77 -18.00
C ALA A 165 1.23 -6.13 -17.17
N ASP A 166 1.22 -7.35 -16.63
CA ASP A 166 0.09 -7.86 -15.84
C ASP A 166 -0.10 -7.15 -14.51
N ARG A 167 1.00 -6.59 -13.94
CA ARG A 167 1.01 -5.91 -12.64
C ARG A 167 1.92 -4.69 -12.69
N TYR A 168 1.38 -3.56 -12.26
CA TYR A 168 2.09 -2.28 -12.26
C TYR A 168 1.61 -1.32 -11.16
N ILE A 169 0.55 -1.66 -10.44
CA ILE A 169 0.11 -0.93 -9.25
C ILE A 169 0.49 -1.76 -8.03
N GLY A 170 1.10 -1.13 -7.03
CA GLY A 170 1.27 -1.72 -5.72
C GLY A 170 0.80 -0.76 -4.63
N PHE A 171 0.31 -1.29 -3.52
CA PHE A 171 -0.06 -0.49 -2.34
C PHE A 171 0.09 -1.29 -1.05
N LEU A 172 0.22 -0.59 0.07
CA LEU A 172 0.29 -1.20 1.40
C LEU A 172 -1.08 -1.75 1.81
N LYS A 173 -1.17 -3.05 2.15
CA LYS A 173 -2.42 -3.72 2.55
C LYS A 173 -3.01 -3.23 3.89
N GLY A 174 -2.31 -2.37 4.63
CA GLY A 174 -2.78 -1.79 5.91
C GLY A 174 -3.32 -2.85 6.89
N LYS A 175 -4.24 -2.45 7.77
CA LYS A 175 -5.09 -3.37 8.55
C LYS A 175 -6.57 -3.11 8.20
N GLY A 176 -7.28 -4.14 7.73
CA GLY A 176 -8.73 -4.13 7.43
C GLY A 176 -9.19 -3.12 6.37
N ASN A 177 -10.44 -2.65 6.50
CA ASN A 177 -11.14 -1.72 5.58
C ASN A 177 -10.39 -0.43 5.23
N VAL A 178 -9.38 -0.10 6.03
CA VAL A 178 -8.60 1.13 5.91
C VAL A 178 -7.71 1.09 4.65
N ALA A 179 -7.26 -0.09 4.20
CA ALA A 179 -6.53 -0.19 2.93
C ALA A 179 -7.44 -0.23 1.69
N GLU A 180 -8.73 -0.53 1.89
CA GLU A 180 -9.67 -0.75 0.79
C GLU A 180 -10.01 0.56 0.07
N TYR A 181 -10.27 1.66 0.78
CA TYR A 181 -10.52 2.95 0.10
C TYR A 181 -9.30 3.41 -0.70
N PHE A 182 -8.09 3.09 -0.23
CA PHE A 182 -6.86 3.47 -0.92
C PHE A 182 -6.64 2.61 -2.17
N LYS A 183 -6.97 1.31 -2.11
CA LYS A 183 -7.07 0.42 -3.29
C LYS A 183 -8.08 0.96 -4.31
N GLU A 184 -9.29 1.31 -3.87
CA GLU A 184 -10.34 1.88 -4.70
C GLU A 184 -9.92 3.24 -5.29
N PHE A 185 -9.24 4.08 -4.51
CA PHE A 185 -8.69 5.36 -4.97
C PHE A 185 -7.68 5.17 -6.12
N LEU A 186 -6.74 4.23 -5.97
CA LEU A 186 -5.78 3.91 -7.03
C LEU A 186 -6.43 3.22 -8.24
N GLY A 187 -7.68 2.77 -8.10
CA GLY A 187 -8.35 1.96 -9.11
C GLY A 187 -7.69 0.59 -9.30
N CYS A 188 -7.07 0.04 -8.25
CA CYS A 188 -6.31 -1.19 -8.34
C CYS A 188 -7.21 -2.43 -8.23
N ASP A 189 -7.25 -3.22 -9.30
CA ASP A 189 -7.75 -4.59 -9.27
C ASP A 189 -6.62 -5.56 -8.93
N SER A 190 -6.68 -6.13 -7.73
CA SER A 190 -5.74 -7.15 -7.22
C SER A 190 -6.32 -8.58 -7.28
N THR A 191 -7.51 -8.79 -7.86
CA THR A 191 -8.25 -10.05 -7.76
C THR A 191 -7.44 -11.25 -8.27
N VAL A 192 -6.65 -11.04 -9.33
CA VAL A 192 -5.76 -12.08 -9.88
C VAL A 192 -4.66 -12.46 -8.88
N GLN A 193 -4.03 -11.47 -8.23
CA GLN A 193 -3.02 -11.72 -7.20
C GLN A 193 -3.63 -12.40 -5.98
N ASP A 194 -4.78 -11.93 -5.50
CA ASP A 194 -5.44 -12.50 -4.33
C ASP A 194 -5.83 -13.98 -4.58
N LEU A 195 -6.22 -14.31 -5.83
CA LEU A 195 -6.48 -15.69 -6.25
C LEU A 195 -5.20 -16.54 -6.32
N GLU A 196 -4.11 -16.01 -6.84
CA GLU A 196 -2.80 -16.71 -6.88
C GLU A 196 -2.22 -16.93 -5.48
N ASP A 197 -2.30 -15.94 -4.60
CA ASP A 197 -1.89 -16.03 -3.19
C ASP A 197 -2.68 -17.13 -2.49
N THR A 198 -4.00 -17.15 -2.69
CA THR A 198 -4.88 -18.18 -2.13
C THR A 198 -4.53 -19.57 -2.68
N ARG A 199 -4.30 -19.69 -3.98
CA ARG A 199 -3.89 -20.96 -4.61
C ARG A 199 -2.55 -21.44 -4.07
N THR A 200 -1.60 -20.54 -3.88
CA THR A 200 -0.27 -20.85 -3.35
C THR A 200 -0.36 -21.31 -1.90
N LEU A 201 -1.12 -20.60 -1.06
CA LEU A 201 -1.38 -21.00 0.33
C LEU A 201 -1.99 -22.41 0.39
N VAL A 202 -3.04 -22.67 -0.39
CA VAL A 202 -3.68 -23.99 -0.45
C VAL A 202 -2.71 -25.07 -0.94
N ARG A 203 -1.89 -24.77 -1.96
CA ARG A 203 -0.87 -25.70 -2.48
C ARG A 203 0.16 -26.06 -1.42
N VAL A 204 0.74 -25.06 -0.74
CA VAL A 204 1.74 -25.27 0.30
C VAL A 204 1.15 -26.06 1.47
N LEU A 205 -0.05 -25.72 1.94
CA LEU A 205 -0.72 -26.44 3.02
C LEU A 205 -1.01 -27.89 2.66
N ASN A 206 -1.47 -28.16 1.43
CA ASN A 206 -1.65 -29.53 0.94
C ASN A 206 -0.32 -30.30 0.92
N GLY A 207 0.73 -29.68 0.39
CA GLY A 207 2.07 -30.26 0.31
C GLY A 207 2.73 -30.48 1.67
N PHE A 208 2.44 -29.64 2.67
CA PHE A 208 2.92 -29.79 4.04
C PHE A 208 2.22 -30.93 4.77
N ALA A 209 0.90 -31.09 4.56
CA ALA A 209 0.08 -32.11 5.18
C ALA A 209 0.09 -33.46 4.44
N GLU A 210 0.95 -33.64 3.42
CA GLU A 210 1.08 -34.93 2.73
C GLU A 210 1.51 -36.04 3.71
N PRO A 211 0.79 -37.18 3.76
CA PRO A 211 1.09 -38.26 4.69
C PRO A 211 2.54 -38.77 4.61
N ALA A 212 3.12 -38.74 3.41
CA ALA A 212 4.49 -39.15 3.15
C ALA A 212 5.55 -38.31 3.89
N LYS A 213 5.23 -37.05 4.25
CA LYS A 213 6.14 -36.18 5.01
C LYS A 213 6.07 -36.41 6.51
N GLY A 214 5.00 -37.04 7.01
CA GLY A 214 4.85 -37.38 8.43
C GLY A 214 4.70 -36.19 9.38
N PHE A 215 4.59 -34.95 8.89
CA PHE A 215 4.45 -33.75 9.72
C PHE A 215 3.09 -33.67 10.42
N VAL A 216 2.04 -34.12 9.74
CA VAL A 216 0.65 -33.98 10.19
C VAL A 216 0.02 -35.37 10.28
N LYS A 217 -0.65 -35.66 11.40
CA LYS A 217 -1.31 -36.97 11.64
C LYS A 217 -2.59 -37.16 10.83
N ASP A 218 -3.37 -36.10 10.67
CA ASP A 218 -4.62 -36.09 9.92
C ASP A 218 -4.65 -34.87 8.97
N LYS A 219 -4.46 -35.15 7.67
CA LYS A 219 -4.46 -34.14 6.61
C LYS A 219 -5.80 -33.41 6.51
N GLN A 220 -6.93 -34.12 6.63
CA GLN A 220 -8.25 -33.51 6.48
C GLN A 220 -8.53 -32.57 7.65
N ALA A 221 -8.27 -33.01 8.88
CA ALA A 221 -8.45 -32.17 10.07
C ALA A 221 -7.55 -30.92 10.03
N PHE A 222 -6.30 -31.05 9.56
CA PHE A 222 -5.39 -29.93 9.41
C PHE A 222 -5.87 -28.90 8.37
N LEU A 223 -6.28 -29.36 7.18
CA LEU A 223 -6.77 -28.46 6.14
C LEU A 223 -8.11 -27.80 6.53
N GLN A 224 -8.98 -28.52 7.23
CA GLN A 224 -10.21 -27.93 7.77
C GLN A 224 -9.90 -26.84 8.80
N LYS A 225 -8.98 -27.11 9.74
CA LYS A 225 -8.53 -26.11 10.72
C LYS A 225 -7.92 -24.88 10.02
N ALA A 226 -7.12 -25.08 8.99
CA ALA A 226 -6.54 -23.98 8.20
C ALA A 226 -7.64 -23.13 7.55
N TYR A 227 -8.64 -23.78 6.94
CA TYR A 227 -9.79 -23.10 6.35
C TYR A 227 -10.57 -22.30 7.39
N ASP A 228 -10.85 -22.89 8.56
CA ASP A 228 -11.60 -22.23 9.63
C ASP A 228 -10.87 -21.00 10.17
N ILE A 229 -9.54 -21.09 10.33
CA ILE A 229 -8.70 -19.94 10.71
C ILE A 229 -8.83 -18.84 9.66
N CYS A 230 -8.62 -19.14 8.37
CA CYS A 230 -8.74 -18.16 7.29
C CYS A 230 -10.13 -17.51 7.24
N GLN A 231 -11.20 -18.28 7.44
CA GLN A 231 -12.57 -17.75 7.48
C GLN A 231 -12.80 -16.76 8.62
N ARG A 232 -12.19 -16.97 9.79
CA ARG A 232 -12.24 -15.98 10.87
C ARG A 232 -11.52 -14.69 10.49
N TYR A 233 -10.32 -14.76 9.91
CA TYR A 233 -9.60 -13.57 9.42
C TYR A 233 -10.42 -12.78 8.39
N ILE A 234 -11.11 -13.48 7.46
CA ILE A 234 -12.00 -12.85 6.49
C ILE A 234 -13.18 -12.17 7.19
N ARG A 235 -13.88 -12.88 8.08
CA ARG A 235 -15.04 -12.37 8.81
C ARG A 235 -14.69 -11.15 9.67
N ASP A 236 -13.56 -11.21 10.35
CA ASP A 236 -13.09 -10.18 11.27
C ASP A 236 -12.36 -9.06 10.52
N ASN A 237 -12.21 -9.21 9.19
CA ASN A 237 -11.53 -8.28 8.29
C ASN A 237 -10.12 -7.93 8.74
N GLU A 238 -9.40 -8.94 9.23
CA GLU A 238 -8.01 -8.85 9.64
C GLU A 238 -7.09 -9.41 8.56
N PRO A 239 -5.94 -8.78 8.31
CA PRO A 239 -4.95 -9.34 7.39
C PRO A 239 -4.41 -10.66 7.95
N LEU A 240 -4.29 -11.67 7.08
CA LEU A 240 -3.65 -12.92 7.43
C LEU A 240 -2.13 -12.71 7.57
N ASP A 241 -1.64 -12.75 8.79
CA ASP A 241 -0.22 -12.78 9.09
C ASP A 241 0.27 -14.24 9.11
N LEU A 242 1.24 -14.58 8.26
CA LEU A 242 1.68 -15.97 8.07
C LEU A 242 2.32 -16.57 9.32
N GLU A 243 2.99 -15.75 10.15
CA GLU A 243 3.60 -16.19 11.40
C GLU A 243 2.53 -16.52 12.43
N THR A 244 1.58 -15.61 12.66
CA THR A 244 0.43 -15.82 13.54
C THR A 244 -0.42 -17.02 13.09
N PHE A 245 -0.70 -17.09 11.79
CA PHE A 245 -1.42 -18.20 11.18
C PHE A 245 -0.71 -19.54 11.43
N SER A 246 0.62 -19.60 11.25
CA SER A 246 1.41 -20.82 11.47
C SER A 246 1.40 -21.24 12.93
N ASN A 247 1.53 -20.27 13.85
CA ASN A 247 1.46 -20.48 15.29
C ASN A 247 0.12 -21.08 15.73
N GLU A 248 -0.98 -20.61 15.16
CA GLU A 248 -2.31 -21.12 15.50
C GLU A 248 -2.61 -22.48 14.84
N LEU A 249 -2.28 -22.61 13.56
CA LEU A 249 -2.59 -23.81 12.77
C LEU A 249 -1.78 -25.01 13.26
N PHE A 250 -0.47 -24.84 13.46
CA PHE A 250 0.46 -25.91 13.77
C PHE A 250 1.36 -25.58 14.98
N PRO A 251 0.79 -25.49 16.19
CA PRO A 251 1.52 -25.04 17.39
C PRO A 251 2.63 -26.00 17.84
N GLU A 252 2.62 -27.26 17.40
CA GLU A 252 3.67 -28.23 17.73
C GLU A 252 5.00 -27.91 17.06
N ASN A 253 4.98 -27.33 15.84
CA ASN A 253 6.20 -26.87 15.17
C ASN A 253 5.89 -25.74 14.16
N PRO A 254 5.54 -24.55 14.64
CA PRO A 254 5.05 -23.47 13.78
C PRO A 254 6.13 -22.88 12.88
N LYS A 255 7.41 -22.98 13.26
CA LYS A 255 8.54 -22.50 12.45
C LYS A 255 8.69 -23.29 11.15
N GLU A 256 8.44 -24.60 11.18
CA GLU A 256 8.53 -25.45 9.99
C GLU A 256 7.44 -25.11 8.96
N LEU A 257 6.22 -24.83 9.45
CA LEU A 257 5.11 -24.38 8.62
C LEU A 257 5.35 -22.97 8.08
N ALA A 258 5.79 -22.02 8.93
CA ALA A 258 6.10 -20.66 8.51
C ALA A 258 7.19 -20.62 7.44
N LYS A 259 8.22 -21.47 7.56
CA LYS A 259 9.27 -21.63 6.54
C LYS A 259 8.68 -22.13 5.21
N SER A 260 7.83 -23.15 5.25
CA SER A 260 7.18 -23.69 4.04
C SER A 260 6.26 -22.66 3.37
N LEU A 261 5.65 -21.77 4.14
CA LEU A 261 4.81 -20.67 3.64
C LEU A 261 5.62 -19.47 3.13
N GLY A 262 6.82 -19.24 3.68
CA GLY A 262 7.72 -18.16 3.28
C GLY A 262 8.59 -18.48 2.07
N ASP A 263 8.72 -19.75 1.70
CA ASP A 263 9.51 -20.24 0.56
C ASP A 263 8.66 -21.27 -0.24
N PRO A 264 7.71 -20.80 -1.08
CA PRO A 264 6.69 -21.65 -1.71
C PRO A 264 7.20 -22.49 -2.91
N ASP A 265 8.51 -22.53 -3.17
CA ASP A 265 9.18 -23.22 -4.29
C ASP A 265 9.93 -24.50 -3.86
#